data_AF-A0A7K1SLL7-F1
#
_entry.id   AF-A0A7K1SLL7-F1
#
_cell.length_a   1.000
_cell.length_b   1.000
_cell.length_c   1.000
_cell.angle_alpha   90.00
_cell.angle_beta   90.00
_cell.angle_gamma   90.00
#
_symmetry.space_group_name_H-M   'P 1'
#
loop_
_entity.id
_entity.type
_entity.pdbx_description
1 polymer ?
#
loop_
_entity_poly.entity_id
_entity_poly.type
_entity_poly.pdbx_seq_one_letter_code
_entity_poly.pdbx_strand_id
1 'polypeptide(L)'
;MQYILRFQLYDDPSRQSFTQLGTDQLVTKYPLYRYGLVYEIGNNETISKGLSVYVVANITRIRYIPDPINPEVHALLFEVFLAHLEEWGKFEEAEEVRQARESYWPLHNKKAVMKRPYV
;
A
#
# COMPACT_ATOMS: atom_id res chain seq x y z
N MET A 1 10.12 14.48 -12.14
CA MET A 1 9.76 14.24 -10.74
C MET A 1 10.21 12.82 -10.39
N GLN A 2 10.96 12.65 -9.32
CA GLN A 2 11.42 11.33 -8.90
C GLN A 2 10.41 10.67 -7.96
N TYR A 3 10.33 9.35 -8.03
CA TYR A 3 9.50 8.54 -7.14
C TYR A 3 10.41 7.60 -6.36
N ILE A 4 10.24 7.60 -5.05
CA ILE A 4 10.96 6.72 -4.12
C ILE A 4 9.95 5.75 -3.56
N LEU A 5 10.27 4.47 -3.59
CA LEU A 5 9.44 3.40 -3.07
C LEU A 5 10.09 2.82 -1.83
N ARG A 6 9.33 2.74 -0.74
CA ARG A 6 9.75 2.14 0.52
C ARG A 6 8.75 1.09 0.95
N PHE A 7 9.23 -0.14 1.12
CA PHE A 7 8.44 -1.23 1.66
C PHE A 7 8.57 -1.27 3.18
N GLN A 8 7.43 -1.28 3.86
CA GLN A 8 7.31 -1.44 5.30
C GLN A 8 6.59 -2.76 5.55
N LEU A 9 7.17 -3.64 6.35
CA LEU A 9 6.59 -4.91 6.74
C LEU A 9 6.05 -4.78 8.17
N TYR A 10 4.77 -5.07 8.37
CA TYR A 10 4.21 -5.14 9.72
C TYR A 10 4.82 -6.31 10.49
N ASP A 11 5.17 -6.07 11.74
CA ASP A 11 5.73 -7.11 12.60
C ASP A 11 4.64 -8.05 13.12
N ASP A 12 3.39 -7.57 13.21
CA ASP A 12 2.23 -8.33 13.64
C ASP A 12 0.89 -7.75 13.12
N PRO A 13 -0.25 -8.48 13.25
CA PRO A 13 -1.56 -8.05 12.77
C PRO A 13 -2.15 -6.77 13.41
N SER A 14 -1.60 -6.28 14.52
CA SER A 14 -2.08 -5.07 15.20
C SER A 14 -1.78 -3.79 14.41
N ARG A 15 -0.85 -3.84 13.45
CA ARG A 15 -0.37 -2.70 12.65
C ARG A 15 0.29 -1.58 13.47
N GLN A 16 0.69 -1.84 14.71
CA GLN A 16 1.29 -0.83 15.59
C GLN A 16 2.79 -0.65 15.35
N SER A 17 3.47 -1.69 14.87
CA SER A 17 4.89 -1.64 14.52
C SER A 17 5.16 -2.23 13.15
N PHE A 18 6.20 -1.71 12.51
CA PHE A 18 6.66 -2.17 11.21
C PHE A 18 8.16 -1.92 11.07
N THR A 19 8.78 -2.73 10.24
CA THR A 19 10.20 -2.63 9.87
C THR A 19 10.34 -2.37 8.38
N GLN A 20 11.36 -1.61 8.01
CA GLN A 20 11.63 -1.37 6.60
C GLN A 20 12.20 -2.64 5.95
N LEU A 21 11.58 -3.08 4.86
CA LEU A 21 12.04 -4.21 4.08
C LEU A 21 12.99 -3.72 2.98
N GLY A 22 14.29 -3.97 3.17
CA GLY A 22 15.33 -3.58 2.23
C GLY A 22 15.59 -2.06 2.20
N THR A 23 16.29 -1.59 1.16
CA THR A 23 16.57 -0.16 0.97
C THR A 23 15.50 0.51 0.11
N ASP A 24 15.40 1.83 0.22
CA ASP A 24 14.54 2.63 -0.65
C ASP A 24 14.91 2.41 -2.13
N GLN A 25 13.89 2.30 -2.98
CA GLN A 25 14.05 2.04 -4.41
C GLN A 25 13.65 3.27 -5.22
N LEU A 26 14.54 3.70 -6.12
CA LEU A 26 14.22 4.72 -7.11
C LEU A 26 13.41 4.09 -8.24
N VAL A 27 12.22 4.63 -8.49
CA VAL A 27 11.34 4.15 -9.56
C VAL A 27 11.03 5.27 -10.54
N THR A 28 11.02 4.91 -11.83
CA THR A 28 10.79 5.86 -12.93
C THR A 28 9.30 6.03 -13.25
N LYS A 29 8.47 5.05 -12.87
CA LYS A 29 7.02 5.04 -13.09
C LYS A 29 6.30 5.26 -11.77
N TYR A 30 5.13 5.90 -11.85
CA TYR A 30 4.25 6.07 -10.69
C TYR A 30 3.88 4.68 -10.12
N PRO A 31 4.25 4.37 -8.88
CA PRO A 31 4.00 3.06 -8.30
C PRO A 31 2.51 2.90 -7.94
N LEU A 32 1.92 1.76 -8.34
CA LEU A 32 0.52 1.43 -8.07
C LEU A 32 0.45 0.21 -7.17
N TYR A 33 0.23 0.47 -5.87
CA TYR A 33 0.02 -0.55 -4.85
C TYR A 33 -1.39 -0.45 -4.30
N ARG A 34 -2.13 -1.56 -4.36
CA ARG A 34 -3.52 -1.66 -3.94
C ARG A 34 -3.63 -2.60 -2.76
N TYR A 35 -4.47 -2.22 -1.80
CA TYR A 35 -4.79 -3.07 -0.66
C TYR A 35 -5.24 -4.48 -1.09
N GLY A 36 -4.73 -5.51 -0.43
CA GLY A 36 -4.99 -6.92 -0.74
C GLY A 36 -4.24 -7.49 -1.95
N LEU A 37 -3.44 -6.68 -2.65
CA LEU A 37 -2.67 -7.16 -3.80
C LEU A 37 -1.39 -7.87 -3.33
N VAL A 38 -1.13 -9.03 -3.93
CA VAL A 38 0.00 -9.92 -3.62
C VAL A 38 1.23 -9.52 -4.42
N TYR A 39 2.39 -9.44 -3.77
CA TYR A 39 3.67 -9.10 -4.39
C TYR A 39 4.78 -10.02 -3.92
N GLU A 40 5.68 -10.33 -4.85
CA GLU A 40 6.97 -10.93 -4.54
C GLU A 40 8.00 -9.81 -4.47
N ILE A 41 8.75 -9.76 -3.37
CA ILE A 41 9.86 -8.83 -3.23
C ILE A 41 11.14 -9.65 -3.33
N GLY A 42 11.74 -9.63 -4.52
CA GLY A 42 13.02 -10.27 -4.76
C GLY A 42 14.14 -9.45 -4.12
N ASN A 43 14.79 -10.00 -3.11
CA ASN A 43 16.03 -9.44 -2.60
C ASN A 43 17.18 -9.96 -3.49
N ASN A 44 17.77 -9.10 -4.31
CA ASN A 44 18.88 -9.49 -5.20
C ASN A 44 20.11 -10.05 -4.44
N GLU A 45 20.18 -9.85 -3.12
CA GLU A 45 21.28 -10.29 -2.28
C GLU A 45 21.02 -11.61 -1.52
N THR A 46 19.85 -12.24 -1.67
CA THR A 46 19.49 -13.42 -0.88
C THR A 46 18.84 -14.52 -1.73
N ILE A 47 19.58 -15.03 -2.72
CA ILE A 47 19.13 -16.12 -3.62
C ILE A 47 18.99 -17.48 -2.88
N SER A 48 19.30 -17.57 -1.58
CA SER A 48 19.30 -18.84 -0.82
C SER A 48 18.13 -19.07 0.12
N LYS A 49 17.26 -18.07 0.37
CA LYS A 49 16.00 -18.25 1.12
C LYS A 49 14.85 -17.90 0.19
N GLY A 50 13.92 -18.85 0.01
CA GLY A 50 12.85 -18.78 -0.98
C GLY A 50 12.14 -17.42 -1.05
N LEU A 51 11.68 -17.10 -2.26
CA LEU A 51 10.90 -15.89 -2.56
C LEU A 51 9.82 -15.70 -1.50
N SER A 52 9.97 -14.66 -0.68
CA SER A 52 8.96 -14.31 0.32
C SER A 52 7.84 -13.56 -0.38
N VAL A 53 6.62 -14.06 -0.22
CA VAL A 53 5.42 -13.49 -0.81
C VAL A 53 4.71 -12.63 0.23
N TYR A 54 4.35 -11.41 -0.16
CA TYR A 54 3.76 -10.39 0.70
C TYR A 54 2.42 -9.92 0.15
N VAL A 55 1.60 -9.32 1.01
CA VAL A 55 0.32 -8.72 0.65
C VAL A 55 0.29 -7.28 1.13
N VAL A 56 -0.20 -6.35 0.30
CA VAL A 56 -0.39 -4.96 0.72
C VAL A 56 -1.51 -4.87 1.77
N ALA A 57 -1.11 -4.56 2.99
CA ALA A 57 -1.94 -4.66 4.19
C ALA A 57 -2.48 -3.31 4.69
N ASN A 58 -2.18 -2.21 4.01
CA ASN A 58 -2.76 -0.88 4.26
C ASN A 58 -2.73 0.00 2.99
N ILE A 59 -3.41 1.14 3.01
CA ILE A 59 -3.32 2.19 1.97
C ILE A 59 -1.88 2.71 1.90
N THR A 60 -1.37 2.83 0.68
CA THR A 60 -0.07 3.45 0.38
C THR A 60 -0.05 4.91 0.86
N ARG A 61 0.93 5.27 1.70
CA ARG A 61 1.11 6.65 2.14
C ARG A 61 2.07 7.36 1.21
N ILE A 62 1.75 8.59 0.85
CA ILE A 62 2.55 9.40 -0.08
C ILE A 62 3.06 10.64 0.67
N ARG A 63 4.37 10.87 0.66
CA ARG A 63 5.00 12.04 1.28
C ARG A 63 5.86 12.79 0.27
N TYR A 64 5.93 14.11 0.43
CA TYR A 64 6.93 14.91 -0.24
C TYR A 64 8.22 14.89 0.58
N ILE A 65 9.33 14.59 -0.08
CA ILE A 65 10.67 14.62 0.52
C ILE A 65 11.62 15.38 -0.41
N PRO A 66 12.72 15.97 0.10
CA PRO A 66 13.81 16.42 -0.75
C PRO A 66 14.35 15.25 -1.57
N ASP A 67 14.65 15.50 -2.85
CA ASP A 67 15.25 14.50 -3.73
C ASP A 67 16.68 14.18 -3.24
N PRO A 68 17.02 12.91 -2.98
CA PRO A 68 18.32 12.51 -2.43
C PRO A 68 19.49 12.79 -3.39
N ILE A 69 19.23 12.96 -4.68
CA ILE A 69 20.23 13.28 -5.70
C ILE A 69 20.32 14.79 -5.91
N ASN A 70 19.20 15.51 -5.83
CA ASN A 70 19.17 16.96 -5.95
C ASN A 70 18.24 17.60 -4.89
N PRO A 71 18.78 18.03 -3.73
CA PRO A 71 17.98 18.55 -2.63
C PRO A 71 17.13 19.79 -2.95
N GLU A 72 17.40 20.49 -4.05
CA GLU A 72 16.60 21.64 -4.51
C GLU A 72 15.28 21.23 -5.16
N VAL A 73 15.15 19.94 -5.52
CA VAL A 73 13.97 19.36 -6.16
C VAL A 73 13.25 18.43 -5.17
N HIS A 74 11.94 18.30 -5.32
CA HIS A 74 11.14 17.40 -4.50
C HIS A 74 10.93 16.04 -5.19
N ALA A 75 10.98 14.98 -4.40
CA ALA A 75 10.58 13.63 -4.77
C ALA A 75 9.33 13.20 -3.99
N LEU A 76 8.59 12.24 -4.53
CA LEU A 76 7.48 11.59 -3.83
C LEU A 76 7.94 10.25 -3.25
N LEU A 77 7.82 10.10 -1.94
CA LEU A 77 8.01 8.84 -1.24
C LEU A 77 6.68 8.10 -1.14
N PHE A 78 6.65 6.87 -1.64
CA PHE A 78 5.56 5.92 -1.51
C PHE A 78 5.91 4.89 -0.44
N GLU A 79 5.26 4.99 0.70
CA GLU A 79 5.36 4.00 1.78
C GLU A 79 4.28 2.94 1.59
N VAL A 80 4.70 1.74 1.23
CA VAL A 80 3.83 0.58 1.01
C VAL A 80 3.92 -0.34 2.21
N PHE A 81 2.80 -0.58 2.86
CA PHE A 81 2.71 -1.43 4.04
C PHE A 81 2.30 -2.84 3.67
N LEU A 82 3.07 -3.81 4.13
CA LEU A 82 2.99 -5.21 3.75
C LEU A 82 2.77 -6.10 4.96
N ALA A 83 2.17 -7.26 4.71
CA ALA A 83 2.15 -8.39 5.62
C ALA A 83 2.72 -9.62 4.90
N HIS A 84 3.28 -10.55 5.66
CA HIS A 84 3.59 -11.88 5.13
C HIS A 84 2.29 -12.57 4.68
N LEU A 85 2.31 -13.23 3.51
CA LEU A 85 1.12 -13.89 2.95
C LEU A 85 0.55 -14.94 3.92
N GLU A 86 1.40 -15.68 4.62
CA GLU A 86 1.00 -16.69 5.62
C GLU A 86 0.24 -16.12 6.82
N GLU A 87 0.43 -14.84 7.11
CA GLU A 87 -0.22 -14.15 8.23
C GLU A 87 -1.44 -13.35 7.83
N TRP A 88 -1.64 -13.15 6.52
CA TRP A 88 -2.67 -12.25 5.99
C TRP A 88 -4.07 -12.55 6.51
N GLY A 89 -4.42 -13.84 6.69
CA GLY A 89 -5.71 -14.25 7.23
C GLY A 89 -5.97 -13.82 8.69
N LYS A 90 -4.95 -13.37 9.41
CA LYS A 90 -5.05 -12.84 10.78
C LYS A 90 -5.29 -11.33 10.81
N PHE A 91 -5.08 -10.63 9.70
CA PHE A 91 -5.27 -9.18 9.62
C PHE A 91 -6.74 -8.87 9.39
N GLU A 92 -7.33 -8.05 10.27
CA GLU A 92 -8.61 -7.40 9.97
C GLU A 92 -8.45 -6.38 8.83
N GLU A 93 -9.54 -5.86 8.27
CA GLU A 93 -9.43 -4.77 7.32
C GLU A 93 -8.75 -3.54 7.95
N ALA A 94 -7.78 -2.93 7.25
CA ALA A 94 -7.13 -1.73 7.77
C ALA A 94 -8.13 -0.59 7.96
N GLU A 95 -8.02 0.13 9.08
CA GLU A 95 -8.95 1.20 9.44
C GLU A 95 -9.02 2.28 8.35
N GLU A 96 -7.88 2.67 7.79
CA GLU A 96 -7.82 3.65 6.71
C GLU A 96 -8.53 3.16 5.43
N VAL A 97 -8.48 1.85 5.16
CA VAL A 97 -9.21 1.23 4.04
C VAL A 97 -10.70 1.26 4.30
N ARG A 98 -11.13 0.90 5.51
CA ARG A 98 -12.54 0.96 5.93
C ARG A 98 -13.07 2.38 5.80
N GLN A 99 -12.35 3.37 6.33
CA GLN A 99 -12.70 4.78 6.23
C GLN A 99 -12.76 5.28 4.79
N ALA A 100 -11.78 4.90 3.95
CA ALA A 100 -11.80 5.25 2.53
C ALA A 100 -13.02 4.67 1.81
N ARG A 101 -13.38 3.41 2.09
CA ARG A 101 -14.59 2.78 1.55
C ARG A 101 -15.86 3.51 2.00
N GLU A 102 -15.97 3.80 3.30
CA GLU A 102 -17.16 4.43 3.89
C GLU A 102 -17.31 5.90 3.50
N SER A 103 -16.21 6.62 3.24
CA SER A 103 -16.25 8.00 2.75
C SER A 103 -16.59 8.10 1.26
N TYR A 104 -16.15 7.13 0.43
CA TYR A 104 -16.45 7.12 -1.01
C TYR A 104 -17.85 6.59 -1.36
N TRP A 105 -18.37 5.60 -0.62
CA TRP A 105 -19.63 4.91 -0.96
C TRP A 105 -20.89 5.80 -0.96
N PRO A 106 -21.09 6.76 -0.03
CA PRO A 106 -22.26 7.64 -0.02
C PRO A 106 -22.28 8.65 -1.18
N LEU A 107 -21.13 8.98 -1.77
CA LEU A 107 -21.02 9.97 -2.84
C LEU A 107 -21.37 9.37 -4.21
N HIS A 108 -21.09 8.08 -4.44
CA HIS A 108 -21.35 7.41 -5.71
C HIS A 108 -22.70 6.66 -5.80
N ASN A 109 -23.34 6.34 -4.68
CA ASN A 109 -24.64 5.64 -4.65
C ASN A 109 -25.87 6.55 -4.43
N LYS A 110 -25.77 7.84 -4.75
CA LYS A 110 -26.95 8.75 -4.82
C LYS A 110 -27.82 8.57 -6.08
N LYS A 111 -27.78 7.42 -6.75
CA LYS A 111 -28.90 7.07 -7.63
C LYS A 111 -30.02 6.52 -6.76
N ALA A 112 -30.96 7.40 -6.41
CA ALA A 112 -32.26 6.99 -5.93
C ALA A 112 -32.82 5.96 -6.91
N VAL A 113 -32.91 4.71 -6.49
CA VAL A 113 -33.67 3.69 -7.21
C VAL A 113 -35.12 4.16 -7.14
N MET A 114 -35.56 4.92 -8.14
CA MET A 114 -36.98 5.15 -8.38
C MET A 114 -37.59 3.77 -8.58
N LYS A 115 -38.24 3.24 -7.54
CA LYS A 115 -39.20 2.16 -7.69
C LYS A 115 -40.29 2.71 -8.62
N ARG A 116 -40.22 2.37 -9.91
CA ARG A 116 -41.36 2.60 -10.80
C ARG A 116 -42.53 1.78 -10.22
N PRO A 117 -43.69 2.38 -9.94
CA PRO A 117 -44.86 1.58 -9.64
C PRO A 117 -45.16 0.75 -10.90
N TYR A 118 -45.28 -0.57 -10.70
CA TYR A 118 -45.81 -1.45 -11.73
C TYR A 118 -47.23 -0.97 -12.06
N VAL A 119 -47.45 -0.61 -13.32
CA VAL A 119 -48.78 -0.39 -13.92
C VAL A 119 -49.12 -1.65 -14.69
#